data_AF-A0A1W1XYR1-F1
#
_entry.id   AF-A0A1W1XYR1-F1
#
_cell.length_a   1.000
_cell.length_b   1.000
_cell.length_c   1.000
_cell.angle_alpha   90.00
_cell.angle_beta   90.00
_cell.angle_gamma   90.00
#
_symmetry.space_group_name_H-M   'P 1'
#
loop_
_entity.id
_entity.type
_entity.pdbx_description
1 polymer ?
#
loop_
_entity_poly.entity_id
_entity_poly.type
_entity_poly.pdbx_seq_one_letter_code
_entity_poly.pdbx_strand_id
1 'polypeptide(L)'
;MLERIKTMIDSLSRSERKVAELVLAQPNLVANAPIAQIAELADVSQPTVIRFCRSLNCSGLQDFKLRLTRSLVSGVPYVHSMVSAEDSAHDLAKKLFDNNISHLLRCRNELDTDVLERAIKVLSNTHKIEVWGQGQSGAVAIDAQNKFFRLGVPTVAYTDPHMHGMSASMLKPGDAVVAVSNSGRTLDLIRSVEIARDAGADVIGITHSKSPLAKRCNICLFADTMEDPDLYTPMITRIVHLVIIDVLAVGVALKRGPELIDQLEKMKRNLKEKRVRGHES
;
A
#
# COMPACT_ATOMS: atom_id res chain seq x y z
N MET A 1 24.42 1.32 -3.77
CA MET A 1 25.81 1.82 -3.64
C MET A 1 26.76 0.68 -3.35
N LEU A 2 26.48 -0.17 -2.35
CA LEU A 2 27.33 -1.33 -2.04
C LEU A 2 27.62 -2.24 -3.24
N GLU A 3 26.62 -2.60 -4.04
CA GLU A 3 26.82 -3.39 -5.27
C GLU A 3 27.76 -2.71 -6.27
N ARG A 4 27.62 -1.40 -6.44
CA ARG A 4 28.51 -0.63 -7.31
C ARG A 4 29.96 -0.64 -6.82
N ILE A 5 30.17 -0.62 -5.50
CA ILE A 5 31.51 -0.74 -4.90
C ILE A 5 32.10 -2.12 -5.19
N LYS A 6 31.30 -3.20 -5.06
CA LYS A 6 31.73 -4.57 -5.40
C LYS A 6 32.13 -4.70 -6.87
N THR A 7 31.33 -4.15 -7.80
CA THR A 7 31.63 -4.23 -9.24
C THR A 7 32.89 -3.44 -9.62
N MET A 8 33.19 -2.35 -8.93
CA MET A 8 34.34 -1.50 -9.23
C MET A 8 35.60 -1.87 -8.44
N ILE A 9 35.55 -2.83 -7.52
CA ILE A 9 36.64 -3.07 -6.57
C ILE A 9 37.99 -3.40 -7.24
N ASP A 10 37.96 -4.06 -8.39
CA ASP A 10 39.15 -4.45 -9.16
C ASP A 10 39.68 -3.35 -10.08
N SER A 11 38.90 -2.28 -10.30
CA SER A 11 39.34 -1.10 -11.05
C SER A 11 39.83 0.05 -10.16
N LEU A 12 39.75 -0.11 -8.83
CA LEU A 12 40.25 0.86 -7.86
C LEU A 12 41.76 0.73 -7.64
N SER A 13 42.42 1.86 -7.36
CA SER A 13 43.82 1.85 -6.92
C SER A 13 43.97 1.13 -5.56
N ARG A 14 45.19 0.66 -5.24
CA ARG A 14 45.46 -0.06 -3.98
C ARG A 14 45.01 0.70 -2.73
N SER A 15 45.14 2.03 -2.73
CA SER A 15 44.72 2.88 -1.61
C SER A 15 43.21 3.12 -1.58
N GLU A 16 42.53 3.21 -2.72
CA GLU A 16 41.07 3.33 -2.77
C GLU A 16 40.37 2.00 -2.43
N ARG A 17 41.00 0.86 -2.78
CA ARG A 17 40.51 -0.48 -2.44
C ARG A 17 40.43 -0.68 -0.93
N LYS A 18 41.39 -0.19 -0.14
CA LYS A 18 41.31 -0.20 1.33
C LYS A 18 40.06 0.51 1.85
N VAL A 19 39.71 1.66 1.25
CA VAL A 19 38.49 2.41 1.60
C VAL A 19 37.24 1.64 1.18
N ALA A 20 37.25 1.02 0.00
CA ALA A 20 36.16 0.18 -0.49
C ALA A 20 35.91 -1.03 0.43
N GLU A 21 36.96 -1.71 0.87
CA GLU A 21 36.90 -2.87 1.77
C GLU A 21 36.34 -2.46 3.15
N LEU A 22 36.79 -1.31 3.70
CA LEU A 22 36.21 -0.76 4.93
C LEU A 22 34.71 -0.46 4.77
N VAL A 23 34.31 0.16 3.65
CA VAL A 23 32.89 0.47 3.38
C VAL A 23 32.07 -0.80 3.25
N LEU A 24 32.57 -1.85 2.59
CA LEU A 24 31.85 -3.12 2.44
C LEU A 24 31.76 -3.88 3.77
N ALA A 25 32.78 -3.80 4.62
CA ALA A 25 32.79 -4.46 5.91
C ALA A 25 31.92 -3.75 6.97
N GLN A 26 31.94 -2.41 7.01
CA GLN A 26 31.31 -1.61 8.07
C GLN A 26 30.58 -0.37 7.51
N PRO A 27 29.56 -0.55 6.66
CA PRO A 27 28.98 0.57 5.93
C PRO A 27 28.20 1.57 6.82
N ASN A 28 27.55 1.09 7.88
CA ASN A 28 26.85 1.93 8.86
C ASN A 28 27.80 2.84 9.65
N LEU A 29 29.01 2.34 9.95
CA LEU A 29 30.04 3.14 10.61
C LEU A 29 30.52 4.24 9.66
N VAL A 30 30.85 3.89 8.41
CA VAL A 30 31.36 4.85 7.42
C VAL A 30 30.32 5.92 7.07
N ALA A 31 29.03 5.59 7.05
CA ALA A 31 27.95 6.55 6.84
C ALA A 31 27.98 7.69 7.88
N ASN A 32 28.34 7.39 9.13
CA ASN A 32 28.28 8.31 10.26
C ASN A 32 29.64 8.93 10.65
N ALA A 33 30.76 8.25 10.35
CA ALA A 33 32.10 8.66 10.79
C ALA A 33 32.65 9.92 10.06
N PRO A 34 33.31 10.89 10.73
CA PRO A 34 34.02 11.98 10.08
C PRO A 34 35.16 11.48 9.17
N ILE A 35 35.57 12.29 8.20
CA ILE A 35 36.58 11.91 7.20
C ILE A 35 37.91 11.46 7.79
N ALA A 36 38.36 12.10 8.88
CA ALA A 36 39.59 11.74 9.58
C ALA A 36 39.54 10.31 10.13
N GLN A 37 38.40 9.92 10.70
CA GLN A 37 38.19 8.59 11.26
C GLN A 37 38.07 7.52 10.16
N ILE A 38 37.44 7.84 9.03
CA ILE A 38 37.39 6.92 7.87
C ILE A 38 38.80 6.68 7.32
N ALA A 39 39.61 7.75 7.23
CA ALA A 39 40.98 7.68 6.73
C ALA A 39 41.88 6.84 7.65
N GLU A 40 41.75 7.03 8.97
CA GLU A 40 42.46 6.25 9.99
C GLU A 40 42.09 4.76 9.94
N LEU A 41 40.79 4.43 9.95
CA LEU A 41 40.32 3.04 9.92
C LEU A 41 40.68 2.30 8.63
N ALA A 42 40.77 3.02 7.50
CA ALA A 42 41.18 2.45 6.22
C ALA A 42 42.70 2.49 5.99
N ASP A 43 43.49 3.03 6.93
CA ASP A 43 44.94 3.21 6.80
C ASP A 43 45.32 3.98 5.51
N VAL A 44 44.74 5.16 5.34
CA VAL A 44 44.95 6.08 4.21
C VAL A 44 44.90 7.56 4.62
N SER A 45 45.29 8.44 3.70
CA SER A 45 45.13 9.90 3.87
C SER A 45 43.70 10.38 3.58
N GLN A 46 43.26 11.49 4.19
CA GLN A 46 41.94 12.08 3.92
C GLN A 46 41.70 12.41 2.41
N PRO A 47 42.69 12.93 1.64
CA PRO A 47 42.53 13.09 0.19
C PRO A 47 42.22 11.79 -0.56
N THR A 48 42.72 10.63 -0.08
CA THR A 48 42.40 9.32 -0.67
C THR A 48 40.92 8.98 -0.51
N VAL A 49 40.31 9.28 0.64
CA VAL A 49 38.86 9.08 0.86
C VAL A 49 38.04 9.90 -0.12
N ILE A 50 38.42 11.16 -0.38
CA ILE A 50 37.74 12.01 -1.38
C ILE A 50 37.91 11.48 -2.80
N ARG A 51 39.09 10.99 -3.17
CA ARG A 51 39.33 10.36 -4.49
C ARG A 51 38.44 9.14 -4.68
N PHE A 52 38.37 8.24 -3.70
CA PHE A 52 37.47 7.10 -3.72
C PHE A 52 36.01 7.50 -3.98
N CYS A 53 35.48 8.53 -3.28
CA CYS A 53 34.13 9.02 -3.53
C CYS A 53 33.93 9.51 -4.97
N ARG A 54 34.93 10.19 -5.55
CA ARG A 54 34.89 10.67 -6.94
C ARG A 54 34.96 9.54 -7.96
N SER A 55 35.76 8.50 -7.70
CA SER A 55 35.84 7.28 -8.52
C SER A 55 34.48 6.57 -8.62
N LEU A 56 33.58 6.78 -7.64
CA LEU A 56 32.20 6.31 -7.64
C LEU A 56 31.18 7.34 -8.21
N ASN A 57 31.63 8.34 -8.95
CA ASN A 57 30.81 9.44 -9.48
C ASN A 57 29.98 10.16 -8.40
N CYS A 58 30.55 10.38 -7.21
CA CYS A 58 29.98 11.25 -6.18
C CYS A 58 30.73 12.58 -6.18
N SER A 59 30.02 13.69 -5.92
CA SER A 59 30.63 15.03 -5.91
C SER A 59 31.59 15.25 -4.73
N GLY A 60 31.49 14.43 -3.69
CA GLY A 60 32.37 14.43 -2.52
C GLY A 60 31.88 13.47 -1.43
N LEU A 61 32.45 13.57 -0.23
CA LEU A 61 32.11 12.67 0.88
C LEU A 61 30.65 12.80 1.34
N GLN A 62 30.08 14.01 1.35
CA GLN A 62 28.68 14.20 1.75
C GLN A 62 27.70 13.52 0.77
N ASP A 63 27.89 13.69 -0.53
CA ASP A 63 27.08 13.01 -1.57
C ASP A 63 27.29 11.49 -1.52
N PHE A 64 28.53 11.03 -1.32
CA PHE A 64 28.81 9.61 -1.11
C PHE A 64 28.06 9.06 0.11
N LYS A 65 28.16 9.73 1.27
CA LYS A 65 27.44 9.34 2.49
C LYS A 65 25.94 9.33 2.27
N LEU A 66 25.37 10.34 1.60
CA LEU A 66 23.95 10.37 1.29
C LEU A 66 23.52 9.16 0.45
N ARG A 67 24.29 8.80 -0.59
CA ARG A 67 23.99 7.65 -1.45
C ARG A 67 24.28 6.30 -0.78
N LEU A 68 25.30 6.25 0.09
CA LEU A 68 25.62 5.10 0.92
C LEU A 68 24.49 4.89 1.93
N THR A 69 24.11 5.91 2.69
CA THR A 69 22.96 5.91 3.59
C THR A 69 21.70 5.52 2.83
N ARG A 70 21.39 6.06 1.64
CA ARG A 70 20.24 5.58 0.83
C ARG A 70 20.32 4.09 0.46
N SER A 71 21.52 3.56 0.24
CA SER A 71 21.71 2.13 0.01
C SER A 71 21.73 1.28 1.28
N LEU A 72 21.89 1.90 2.45
CA LEU A 72 21.81 1.28 3.78
C LEU A 72 20.43 1.43 4.42
N VAL A 73 19.66 2.42 3.96
CA VAL A 73 18.23 2.65 4.23
C VAL A 73 17.37 1.55 3.59
N SER A 74 17.99 0.49 3.09
CA SER A 74 17.41 -0.87 3.18
C SER A 74 17.10 -1.31 4.63
N GLY A 75 17.34 -0.49 5.66
CA GLY A 75 16.91 -0.79 7.02
C GLY A 75 16.72 0.45 7.91
N VAL A 76 15.47 0.88 8.07
CA VAL A 76 14.71 0.90 9.35
C VAL A 76 13.21 0.72 9.02
N PRO A 77 12.46 -0.15 9.72
CA PRO A 77 12.11 -1.48 9.23
C PRO A 77 11.20 -1.43 7.97
N TYR A 78 11.80 -1.46 6.78
CA TYR A 78 11.11 -1.96 5.61
C TYR A 78 11.59 -3.38 5.39
N VAL A 79 10.89 -4.33 6.01
CA VAL A 79 11.03 -5.74 5.65
C VAL A 79 10.42 -5.87 4.26
N HIS A 80 11.18 -5.53 3.22
CA HIS A 80 11.00 -6.23 1.96
C HIS A 80 11.44 -7.66 2.25
N SER A 81 10.48 -8.46 2.70
CA SER A 81 10.62 -9.89 2.89
C SER A 81 10.82 -10.53 1.54
N MET A 82 12.05 -10.51 1.02
CA MET A 82 12.45 -11.50 0.05
C MET A 82 12.45 -12.82 0.81
N VAL A 83 11.37 -13.57 0.60
CA VAL A 83 11.25 -14.95 1.01
C VAL A 83 12.29 -15.73 0.22
N SER A 84 13.15 -16.46 0.92
CA SER A 84 14.12 -17.38 0.34
C SER A 84 13.52 -18.77 0.28
N ALA A 85 13.95 -19.59 -0.68
CA ALA A 85 13.53 -21.00 -0.74
C ALA A 85 13.99 -21.80 0.50
N GLU A 86 15.03 -21.30 1.17
CA GLU A 86 15.66 -21.87 2.36
C GLU A 86 15.06 -21.35 3.68
N ASP A 87 14.08 -20.45 3.62
CA ASP A 87 13.45 -19.91 4.84
C ASP A 87 12.69 -20.99 5.60
N SER A 88 12.86 -21.02 6.93
CA SER A 88 12.00 -21.82 7.79
C SER A 88 10.57 -21.27 7.79
N ALA A 89 9.59 -22.08 8.22
CA ALA A 89 8.21 -21.60 8.39
C ALA A 89 8.11 -20.40 9.36
N HIS A 90 8.98 -20.35 10.36
CA HIS A 90 9.06 -19.23 11.30
C HIS A 90 9.56 -17.96 10.61
N ASP A 91 10.62 -18.07 9.82
CA ASP A 91 11.18 -16.94 9.08
C ASP A 91 10.19 -16.43 8.04
N LEU A 92 9.53 -17.33 7.32
CA LEU A 92 8.48 -17.00 6.34
C LEU A 92 7.34 -16.21 6.99
N ALA A 93 6.81 -16.69 8.12
CA ALA A 93 5.73 -16.02 8.83
C ALA A 93 6.17 -14.61 9.25
N LYS A 94 7.29 -14.51 9.97
CA LYS A 94 7.84 -13.23 10.44
C LYS A 94 8.00 -12.24 9.28
N LYS A 95 8.65 -12.69 8.20
CA LYS A 95 8.89 -11.91 6.98
C LYS A 95 7.58 -11.39 6.37
N LEU A 96 6.59 -12.26 6.15
CA LEU A 96 5.30 -11.87 5.56
C LEU A 96 4.51 -10.91 6.45
N PHE A 97 4.48 -11.15 7.77
CA PHE A 97 3.81 -10.25 8.72
C PHE A 97 4.47 -8.87 8.75
N ASP A 98 5.80 -8.82 8.91
CA ASP A 98 6.54 -7.56 8.98
C ASP A 98 6.36 -6.73 7.69
N ASN A 99 6.33 -7.40 6.54
CA ASN A 99 6.09 -6.74 5.25
C ASN A 99 4.68 -6.13 5.17
N ASN A 100 3.63 -6.89 5.51
CA ASN A 100 2.26 -6.36 5.55
C ASN A 100 2.13 -5.20 6.55
N ILE A 101 2.71 -5.32 7.74
CA ILE A 101 2.71 -4.26 8.76
C ILE A 101 3.37 -2.99 8.21
N SER A 102 4.53 -3.11 7.55
CA SER A 102 5.24 -1.96 7.00
C SER A 102 4.40 -1.20 5.97
N HIS A 103 3.69 -1.91 5.08
CA HIS A 103 2.83 -1.30 4.07
C HIS A 103 1.56 -0.71 4.66
N LEU A 104 0.96 -1.33 5.67
CA LEU A 104 -0.17 -0.77 6.40
C LEU A 104 0.22 0.52 7.15
N LEU A 105 1.37 0.54 7.82
CA LEU A 105 1.88 1.74 8.50
C LEU A 105 2.15 2.88 7.52
N ARG A 106 2.70 2.56 6.34
CA ARG A 106 2.90 3.53 5.27
C ARG A 106 1.57 4.11 4.80
N CYS A 107 0.64 3.25 4.40
CA CYS A 107 -0.68 3.68 3.93
C CYS A 107 -1.37 4.55 4.98
N ARG A 108 -1.33 4.17 6.27
CA ARG A 108 -1.89 4.98 7.37
C ARG A 108 -1.29 6.40 7.41
N ASN A 109 0.02 6.53 7.22
CA ASN A 109 0.70 7.82 7.31
C ASN A 109 0.52 8.69 6.05
N GLU A 110 0.27 8.07 4.90
CA GLU A 110 0.09 8.76 3.61
C GLU A 110 -1.38 9.04 3.27
N LEU A 111 -2.33 8.41 3.99
CA LEU A 111 -3.76 8.58 3.75
C LEU A 111 -4.21 10.00 4.12
N ASP A 112 -4.72 10.73 3.13
CA ASP A 112 -5.27 12.07 3.30
C ASP A 112 -6.60 12.01 4.07
N THR A 113 -6.60 12.59 5.28
CA THR A 113 -7.75 12.58 6.19
C THR A 113 -8.94 13.39 5.66
N ASP A 114 -8.69 14.45 4.90
CA ASP A 114 -9.75 15.29 4.34
C ASP A 114 -10.44 14.57 3.19
N VAL A 115 -9.67 13.87 2.35
CA VAL A 115 -10.20 12.98 1.31
C VAL A 115 -11.01 11.85 1.93
N LEU A 116 -10.50 11.25 3.01
CA LEU A 116 -11.19 10.20 3.74
C LEU A 116 -12.52 10.69 4.32
N GLU A 117 -12.57 11.86 4.97
CA GLU A 117 -13.81 12.39 5.51
C GLU A 117 -14.83 12.71 4.40
N ARG A 118 -14.38 13.21 3.24
CA ARG A 118 -15.27 13.39 2.08
C ARG A 118 -15.84 12.06 1.59
N ALA A 119 -15.03 11.01 1.48
CA ALA A 119 -15.49 9.68 1.08
C ALA A 119 -16.53 9.13 2.07
N ILE A 120 -16.26 9.22 3.38
CA ILE A 120 -17.19 8.80 4.43
C ILE A 120 -18.52 9.56 4.32
N LYS A 121 -18.47 10.88 4.10
CA LYS A 121 -19.67 11.73 3.95
C LYS A 121 -20.51 11.35 2.73
N VAL A 122 -19.88 11.04 1.60
CA VAL A 122 -20.61 10.56 0.40
C VAL A 122 -21.28 9.22 0.72
N LEU A 123 -20.52 8.26 1.24
CA LEU A 123 -21.02 6.90 1.53
C LEU A 123 -22.08 6.86 2.64
N SER A 124 -22.11 7.84 3.56
CA SER A 124 -23.12 7.89 4.61
C SER A 124 -24.48 8.42 4.11
N ASN A 125 -24.47 9.27 3.07
CA ASN A 125 -25.64 9.98 2.57
C ASN A 125 -26.20 9.45 1.23
N THR A 126 -25.46 8.54 0.58
CA THR A 126 -25.87 7.94 -0.71
C THR A 126 -27.14 7.09 -0.59
N HIS A 127 -27.89 6.99 -1.70
CA HIS A 127 -29.05 6.11 -1.83
C HIS A 127 -28.64 4.63 -1.94
N LYS A 128 -27.54 4.35 -2.64
CA LYS A 128 -26.94 3.02 -2.77
C LYS A 128 -25.43 3.10 -2.97
N ILE A 129 -24.74 2.01 -2.66
CA ILE A 129 -23.32 1.83 -2.92
C ILE A 129 -23.16 0.67 -3.90
N GLU A 130 -22.45 0.91 -5.00
CA GLU A 130 -21.92 -0.16 -5.83
C GLU A 130 -20.42 -0.28 -5.63
N VAL A 131 -19.91 -1.50 -5.46
CA VAL A 131 -18.47 -1.74 -5.30
C VAL A 131 -17.97 -2.54 -6.48
N TRP A 132 -17.00 -2.01 -7.21
CA TRP A 132 -16.49 -2.61 -8.44
C TRP A 132 -15.03 -3.00 -8.28
N GLY A 133 -14.70 -4.25 -8.60
CA GLY A 133 -13.33 -4.72 -8.60
C GLY A 133 -13.22 -6.08 -9.27
N GLN A 134 -12.10 -6.36 -9.94
CA GLN A 134 -11.89 -7.60 -10.69
C GLN A 134 -10.76 -8.43 -10.04
N GLY A 135 -10.82 -9.76 -10.17
CA GLY A 135 -9.83 -10.66 -9.57
C GLY A 135 -9.68 -10.43 -8.06
N GLN A 136 -8.46 -10.20 -7.59
CA GLN A 136 -8.20 -9.92 -6.17
C GLN A 136 -8.91 -8.64 -5.67
N SER A 137 -9.11 -7.64 -6.53
CA SER A 137 -9.89 -6.45 -6.16
C SER A 137 -11.39 -6.76 -6.05
N GLY A 138 -11.85 -7.82 -6.71
CA GLY A 138 -13.22 -8.32 -6.56
C GLY A 138 -13.47 -8.94 -5.18
N ALA A 139 -12.47 -9.60 -4.58
CA ALA A 139 -12.58 -10.08 -3.21
C ALA A 139 -12.75 -8.93 -2.20
N VAL A 140 -12.03 -7.81 -2.41
CA VAL A 140 -12.21 -6.57 -1.64
C VAL A 140 -13.63 -6.00 -1.86
N ALA A 141 -14.14 -6.03 -3.09
CA ALA A 141 -15.49 -5.55 -3.39
C ALA A 141 -16.57 -6.34 -2.66
N ILE A 142 -16.48 -7.68 -2.66
CA ILE A 142 -17.41 -8.56 -1.95
C ILE A 142 -17.34 -8.34 -0.43
N ASP A 143 -16.13 -8.16 0.11
CA ASP A 143 -15.94 -7.82 1.52
C ASP A 143 -16.57 -6.47 1.90
N ALA A 144 -16.38 -5.45 1.05
CA ALA A 144 -17.03 -4.15 1.22
C ALA A 144 -18.57 -4.27 1.22
N GLN A 145 -19.14 -5.03 0.27
CA GLN A 145 -20.58 -5.31 0.27
C GLN A 145 -21.03 -5.90 1.62
N ASN A 146 -20.32 -6.93 2.12
CA ASN A 146 -20.62 -7.59 3.38
C ASN A 146 -20.61 -6.65 4.60
N LYS A 147 -19.86 -5.55 4.53
CA LYS A 147 -19.77 -4.52 5.57
C LYS A 147 -20.86 -3.47 5.41
N PHE A 148 -20.94 -2.81 4.26
CA PHE A 148 -21.84 -1.67 4.05
C PHE A 148 -23.32 -2.06 4.05
N PHE A 149 -23.71 -3.26 3.59
CA PHE A 149 -25.12 -3.68 3.64
C PHE A 149 -25.67 -3.71 5.07
N ARG A 150 -24.82 -4.02 6.06
CA ARG A 150 -25.19 -4.06 7.48
C ARG A 150 -25.39 -2.66 8.05
N LEU A 151 -24.88 -1.64 7.38
CA LEU A 151 -24.98 -0.24 7.79
C LEU A 151 -26.29 0.42 7.31
N GLY A 152 -27.23 -0.37 6.78
CA GLY A 152 -28.50 0.10 6.27
C GLY A 152 -28.39 0.87 4.95
N VAL A 153 -27.28 0.70 4.21
CA VAL A 153 -27.10 1.25 2.86
C VAL A 153 -27.24 0.11 1.86
N PRO A 154 -28.19 0.17 0.91
CA PRO A 154 -28.26 -0.79 -0.18
C PRO A 154 -26.90 -0.89 -0.86
N THR A 155 -26.27 -2.06 -0.79
CA THR A 155 -24.92 -2.27 -1.31
C THR A 155 -24.84 -3.52 -2.16
N VAL A 156 -24.20 -3.42 -3.32
CA VAL A 156 -23.91 -4.54 -4.22
C VAL A 156 -22.48 -4.47 -4.72
N ALA A 157 -21.82 -5.62 -4.82
CA ALA A 157 -20.52 -5.76 -5.44
C ALA A 157 -20.67 -6.41 -6.81
N TYR A 158 -20.07 -5.81 -7.82
CA TYR A 158 -19.92 -6.40 -9.14
C TYR A 158 -18.44 -6.74 -9.36
N THR A 159 -18.17 -7.98 -9.74
CA THR A 159 -16.82 -8.46 -10.07
C THR A 159 -16.63 -8.76 -11.56
N ASP A 160 -17.71 -8.67 -12.32
CA ASP A 160 -17.75 -8.85 -13.76
C ASP A 160 -17.66 -7.48 -14.47
N PRO A 161 -16.69 -7.28 -15.39
CA PRO A 161 -16.51 -6.02 -16.11
C PRO A 161 -17.72 -5.60 -16.96
N HIS A 162 -18.43 -6.57 -17.55
CA HIS A 162 -19.63 -6.30 -18.35
C HIS A 162 -20.76 -5.79 -17.45
N MET A 163 -20.89 -6.35 -16.24
CA MET A 163 -21.82 -5.84 -15.22
C MET A 163 -21.47 -4.43 -14.77
N HIS A 164 -20.18 -4.07 -14.65
CA HIS A 164 -19.75 -2.70 -14.34
C HIS A 164 -20.33 -1.70 -15.35
N GLY A 165 -20.13 -1.96 -16.64
CA GLY A 165 -20.58 -1.07 -17.71
C GLY A 165 -22.10 -0.94 -17.78
N MET A 166 -22.83 -2.06 -17.67
CA MET A 166 -24.30 -2.03 -17.64
C MET A 166 -24.82 -1.24 -16.44
N SER A 167 -24.31 -1.52 -15.23
CA SER A 167 -24.75 -0.85 -14.02
C SER A 167 -24.43 0.64 -14.04
N ALA A 168 -23.23 1.01 -14.54
CA ALA A 168 -22.79 2.39 -14.64
C ALA A 168 -23.80 3.29 -15.38
N SER A 169 -24.39 2.78 -16.46
CA SER A 169 -25.39 3.52 -17.26
C SER A 169 -26.73 3.74 -16.55
N MET A 170 -27.01 2.98 -15.50
CA MET A 170 -28.26 3.01 -14.74
C MET A 170 -28.14 3.78 -13.42
N LEU A 171 -26.94 4.25 -13.08
CA LEU A 171 -26.68 5.08 -11.91
C LEU A 171 -27.32 6.46 -12.07
N LYS A 172 -27.53 7.14 -10.94
CA LYS A 172 -28.17 8.45 -10.87
C LYS A 172 -27.49 9.35 -9.84
N PRO A 173 -27.75 10.67 -9.87
CA PRO A 173 -27.34 11.57 -8.80
C PRO A 173 -27.78 11.07 -7.42
N GLY A 174 -26.85 11.06 -6.47
CA GLY A 174 -27.06 10.53 -5.12
C GLY A 174 -26.74 9.04 -4.97
N ASP A 175 -26.34 8.34 -6.04
CA ASP A 175 -25.71 7.02 -5.96
C ASP A 175 -24.18 7.15 -5.84
N ALA A 176 -23.52 6.15 -5.25
CA ALA A 176 -22.08 6.12 -5.09
C ALA A 176 -21.46 4.82 -5.60
N VAL A 177 -20.27 4.93 -6.19
CA VAL A 177 -19.44 3.82 -6.63
C VAL A 177 -18.13 3.80 -5.87
N VAL A 178 -17.73 2.64 -5.35
CA VAL A 178 -16.38 2.38 -4.84
C VAL A 178 -15.64 1.51 -5.84
N ALA A 179 -14.73 2.11 -6.62
CA ALA A 179 -13.94 1.43 -7.63
C ALA A 179 -12.57 1.03 -7.07
N VAL A 180 -12.32 -0.28 -6.96
CA VAL A 180 -11.10 -0.86 -6.40
C VAL A 180 -10.24 -1.42 -7.52
N SER A 181 -9.00 -0.93 -7.64
CA SER A 181 -8.01 -1.48 -8.58
C SER A 181 -6.61 -1.19 -8.10
N ASN A 182 -5.78 -2.23 -7.92
CA ASN A 182 -4.38 -2.08 -7.52
C ASN A 182 -3.61 -1.16 -8.50
N SER A 183 -3.46 -1.60 -9.75
CA SER A 183 -2.72 -0.82 -10.76
C SER A 183 -3.44 0.45 -11.22
N GLY A 184 -4.77 0.49 -11.05
CA GLY A 184 -5.63 1.55 -11.57
C GLY A 184 -5.57 1.68 -13.10
N ARG A 185 -5.22 0.57 -13.79
CA ARG A 185 -5.02 0.50 -15.25
C ARG A 185 -5.99 -0.46 -15.95
N THR A 186 -6.89 -1.10 -15.23
CA THR A 186 -7.91 -1.99 -15.81
C THR A 186 -8.86 -1.19 -16.70
N LEU A 187 -8.76 -1.39 -18.02
CA LEU A 187 -9.44 -0.57 -19.02
C LEU A 187 -10.96 -0.57 -18.85
N ASP A 188 -11.57 -1.74 -18.64
CA ASP A 188 -13.03 -1.85 -18.52
C ASP A 188 -13.57 -1.17 -17.27
N LEU A 189 -12.83 -1.26 -16.15
CA LEU A 189 -13.19 -0.54 -14.92
C LEU A 189 -13.09 0.97 -15.13
N ILE A 190 -12.01 1.44 -15.77
CA ILE A 190 -11.80 2.85 -16.08
C ILE A 190 -12.95 3.42 -16.92
N ARG A 191 -13.35 2.71 -17.98
CA ARG A 191 -14.47 3.11 -18.83
C ARG A 191 -15.79 3.14 -18.06
N SER A 192 -16.03 2.12 -17.22
CA SER A 192 -17.24 2.05 -16.40
C SER A 192 -17.31 3.21 -15.40
N VAL A 193 -16.18 3.59 -14.80
CA VAL A 193 -16.07 4.76 -13.91
C VAL A 193 -16.40 6.07 -14.64
N GLU A 194 -15.94 6.25 -15.88
CA GLU A 194 -16.29 7.44 -16.68
C GLU A 194 -17.81 7.50 -16.92
N ILE A 195 -18.42 6.38 -17.34
CA ILE A 195 -19.87 6.28 -17.57
C ILE A 195 -20.65 6.58 -16.27
N ALA A 196 -20.20 6.04 -15.13
CA ALA A 196 -20.83 6.25 -13.83
C ALA A 196 -20.87 7.72 -13.44
N ARG A 197 -19.75 8.42 -13.66
CA ARG A 197 -19.60 9.83 -13.35
C ARG A 197 -20.45 10.68 -14.29
N ASP A 198 -20.49 10.33 -15.57
CA ASP A 198 -21.34 11.03 -16.55
C ASP A 198 -22.84 10.85 -16.26
N ALA A 199 -23.23 9.71 -15.66
CA ALA A 199 -24.57 9.47 -15.11
C ALA A 199 -24.85 10.22 -13.79
N GLY A 200 -23.85 10.90 -13.21
CA GLY A 200 -23.98 11.74 -12.04
C GLY A 200 -23.73 11.05 -10.69
N ALA A 201 -23.22 9.82 -10.68
CA ALA A 201 -22.82 9.15 -9.45
C ALA A 201 -21.50 9.67 -8.91
N ASP A 202 -21.35 9.64 -7.58
CA ASP A 202 -20.08 9.93 -6.91
C ASP A 202 -19.16 8.70 -6.98
N VAL A 203 -18.02 8.82 -7.67
CA VAL A 203 -17.05 7.74 -7.77
C VAL A 203 -15.88 7.95 -6.79
N ILE A 204 -15.73 6.98 -5.87
CA ILE A 204 -14.63 6.86 -4.93
C ILE A 204 -13.66 5.78 -5.43
N GLY A 205 -12.43 6.15 -5.76
CA GLY A 205 -11.38 5.22 -6.16
C GLY A 205 -10.53 4.76 -4.98
N ILE A 206 -10.20 3.47 -4.92
CA ILE A 206 -9.15 2.90 -4.07
C ILE A 206 -8.10 2.30 -4.99
N THR A 207 -6.99 3.02 -5.16
CA THR A 207 -5.99 2.70 -6.19
C THR A 207 -4.64 3.38 -5.96
N HIS A 208 -3.66 3.07 -6.80
CA HIS A 208 -2.37 3.75 -6.83
C HIS A 208 -2.50 5.21 -7.32
N SER A 209 -1.81 6.15 -6.68
CA SER A 209 -1.92 7.60 -6.86
C SER A 209 -1.61 8.08 -8.28
N LYS A 210 -0.60 7.49 -8.91
CA LYS A 210 -0.17 7.81 -10.29
C LYS A 210 -0.93 7.05 -11.39
N SER A 211 -2.07 6.45 -11.06
CA SER A 211 -2.82 5.62 -12.00
C SER A 211 -3.79 6.41 -12.89
N PRO A 212 -4.16 5.88 -14.07
CA PRO A 212 -5.24 6.41 -14.87
C PRO A 212 -6.58 6.50 -14.14
N LEU A 213 -6.92 5.51 -13.30
CA LEU A 213 -8.17 5.49 -12.51
C LEU A 213 -8.22 6.68 -11.53
N ALA A 214 -7.13 6.97 -10.83
CA ALA A 214 -7.06 8.07 -9.85
C ALA A 214 -7.46 9.43 -10.44
N LYS A 215 -7.20 9.67 -11.73
CA LYS A 215 -7.52 10.92 -12.42
C LYS A 215 -9.00 11.07 -12.80
N ARG A 216 -9.79 10.00 -12.67
CA ARG A 216 -11.17 9.94 -13.16
C ARG A 216 -12.20 9.90 -12.04
N CYS A 217 -11.81 9.44 -10.85
CA CYS A 217 -12.66 9.42 -9.67
C CYS A 217 -12.90 10.84 -9.12
N ASN A 218 -14.08 11.06 -8.53
CA ASN A 218 -14.42 12.27 -7.79
C ASN A 218 -13.58 12.40 -6.52
N ILE A 219 -13.35 11.26 -5.86
CA ILE A 219 -12.57 11.14 -4.61
C ILE A 219 -11.64 9.94 -4.80
N CYS A 220 -10.36 10.07 -4.47
CA CYS A 220 -9.42 8.95 -4.62
C CYS A 220 -8.60 8.74 -3.34
N LEU A 221 -8.74 7.55 -2.74
CA LEU A 221 -7.96 7.09 -1.61
C LEU A 221 -6.76 6.31 -2.15
N PHE A 222 -5.56 6.82 -1.88
CA PHE A 222 -4.34 6.26 -2.43
C PHE A 222 -3.83 5.09 -1.59
N ALA A 223 -3.55 3.97 -2.28
CA ALA A 223 -2.93 2.78 -1.72
C ALA A 223 -1.62 2.50 -2.47
N ASP A 224 -0.63 3.37 -2.24
CA ASP A 224 0.69 3.30 -2.90
C ASP A 224 1.55 2.20 -2.25
N THR A 225 1.29 0.95 -2.63
CA THR A 225 2.12 -0.19 -2.24
C THR A 225 3.30 -0.36 -3.19
N MET A 226 4.44 -0.79 -2.65
CA MET A 226 5.60 -1.19 -3.44
C MET A 226 5.53 -2.69 -3.70
N GLU A 227 4.44 -3.13 -4.32
CA GLU A 227 4.25 -4.51 -4.76
C GLU A 227 4.47 -4.57 -6.27
N ASP A 228 5.24 -5.54 -6.74
CA ASP A 228 5.43 -5.74 -8.18
C ASP A 228 4.06 -6.08 -8.82
N PRO A 229 3.55 -5.26 -9.75
CA PRO A 229 2.29 -5.54 -10.42
C PRO A 229 2.29 -6.86 -11.21
N ASP A 230 3.47 -7.35 -11.61
CA ASP A 230 3.65 -8.58 -12.38
C ASP A 230 3.78 -9.83 -11.49
N LEU A 231 3.73 -9.66 -10.17
CA LEU A 231 3.66 -10.80 -9.24
C LEU A 231 2.30 -11.51 -9.38
N TYR A 232 2.33 -12.84 -9.56
CA TYR A 232 1.14 -13.67 -9.83
C TYR A 232 -0.02 -13.51 -8.84
N THR A 233 0.22 -13.04 -7.61
CA THR A 233 -0.85 -12.78 -6.63
C THR A 233 -0.47 -11.59 -5.74
N PRO A 234 -1.01 -10.39 -6.00
CA PRO A 234 -0.86 -9.25 -5.09
C PRO A 234 -1.51 -9.58 -3.74
N MET A 235 -0.69 -9.74 -2.71
CA MET A 235 -1.13 -10.10 -1.37
C MET A 235 -1.24 -8.87 -0.48
N ILE A 236 -0.25 -7.97 -0.57
CA ILE A 236 -0.10 -6.82 0.32
C ILE A 236 -1.16 -5.78 -0.01
N THR A 237 -1.27 -5.43 -1.29
CA THR A 237 -2.20 -4.40 -1.74
C THR A 237 -3.65 -4.77 -1.41
N ARG A 238 -3.98 -6.06 -1.50
CA ARG A 238 -5.28 -6.58 -1.08
C ARG A 238 -5.55 -6.31 0.40
N ILE A 239 -4.59 -6.59 1.29
CA ILE A 239 -4.74 -6.32 2.73
C ILE A 239 -4.89 -4.82 2.99
N VAL A 240 -4.10 -3.97 2.32
CA VAL A 240 -4.20 -2.51 2.43
C VAL A 240 -5.60 -2.02 2.01
N HIS A 241 -6.11 -2.49 0.88
CA HIS A 241 -7.46 -2.12 0.42
C HIS A 241 -8.56 -2.58 1.39
N LEU A 242 -8.45 -3.79 1.96
CA LEU A 242 -9.39 -4.29 2.97
C LEU A 242 -9.43 -3.39 4.20
N VAL A 243 -8.27 -2.93 4.67
CA VAL A 243 -8.18 -2.00 5.81
C VAL A 243 -8.76 -0.63 5.47
N ILE A 244 -8.55 -0.10 4.25
CA ILE A 244 -9.21 1.14 3.82
C ILE A 244 -10.74 0.98 3.84
N ILE A 245 -11.26 -0.16 3.35
CA ILE A 245 -12.69 -0.49 3.43
C ILE A 245 -13.17 -0.55 4.89
N ASP A 246 -12.39 -1.11 5.81
CA ASP A 246 -12.73 -1.12 7.24
C ASP A 246 -12.85 0.30 7.81
N VAL A 247 -11.88 1.16 7.50
CA VAL A 247 -11.90 2.56 7.94
C VAL A 247 -13.14 3.29 7.40
N LEU A 248 -13.47 3.09 6.11
CA LEU A 248 -14.67 3.66 5.51
C LEU A 248 -15.95 3.14 6.15
N ALA A 249 -16.06 1.82 6.37
CA ALA A 249 -17.24 1.20 6.97
C ALA A 249 -17.47 1.68 8.41
N VAL A 250 -16.41 1.74 9.22
CA VAL A 250 -16.48 2.28 10.59
C VAL A 250 -16.84 3.77 10.56
N GLY A 251 -16.23 4.55 9.67
CA GLY A 251 -16.55 5.96 9.50
C GLY A 251 -18.03 6.20 9.13
N VAL A 252 -18.56 5.42 8.19
CA VAL A 252 -19.98 5.48 7.79
C VAL A 252 -20.89 5.09 8.95
N ALA A 253 -20.54 4.04 9.70
CA ALA A 253 -21.30 3.62 10.87
C ALA A 253 -21.39 4.75 11.92
N LEU A 254 -20.27 5.42 12.21
CA LEU A 254 -20.22 6.53 13.15
C LEU A 254 -21.03 7.75 12.67
N LYS A 255 -20.98 8.08 11.37
CA LYS A 255 -21.77 9.20 10.83
C LYS A 255 -23.28 8.93 10.82
N ARG A 256 -23.71 7.67 10.68
CA ARG A 256 -25.14 7.29 10.74
C ARG A 256 -25.72 7.26 12.16
N GLY A 257 -24.87 7.29 13.18
CA GLY A 257 -25.30 7.53 14.56
C GLY A 257 -26.02 6.35 15.22
N PRO A 258 -26.70 6.60 16.35
CA PRO A 258 -27.19 5.55 17.25
C PRO A 258 -28.33 4.69 16.68
N GLU A 259 -29.14 5.22 15.76
CA GLU A 259 -30.25 4.45 15.14
C GLU A 259 -29.75 3.20 14.41
N LEU A 260 -28.56 3.26 13.83
CA LEU A 260 -27.92 2.11 13.21
C LEU A 260 -27.55 1.03 14.24
N ILE A 261 -27.13 1.42 15.46
CA ILE A 261 -26.75 0.49 16.52
C ILE A 261 -27.97 -0.37 16.90
N ASP A 262 -29.15 0.23 17.04
CA ASP A 262 -30.38 -0.50 17.33
C ASP A 262 -30.74 -1.51 16.23
N GLN A 263 -30.54 -1.14 14.95
CA GLN A 263 -30.75 -2.05 13.82
C GLN A 263 -29.76 -3.22 13.84
N LEU A 264 -28.48 -2.95 14.13
CA LEU A 264 -27.44 -3.96 14.25
C LEU A 264 -27.70 -4.91 15.42
N GLU A 265 -28.20 -4.40 16.56
CA GLU A 265 -28.61 -5.24 17.68
C GLU A 265 -29.76 -6.17 17.32
N LYS A 266 -30.81 -5.66 16.67
CA LYS A 266 -31.93 -6.46 16.16
C LYS A 266 -31.44 -7.55 15.21
N MET A 267 -30.57 -7.21 14.26
CA MET A 267 -29.95 -8.18 13.36
C MET A 267 -29.16 -9.25 14.12
N LYS A 268 -28.37 -8.87 15.12
CA LYS A 268 -27.58 -9.79 15.95
C LYS A 268 -28.45 -10.76 16.75
N ARG A 269 -29.59 -10.31 17.28
CA ARG A 269 -30.58 -11.16 17.98
C ARG A 269 -31.13 -12.23 17.03
N ASN A 270 -31.60 -11.83 15.85
CA ASN A 270 -32.12 -12.76 14.83
C ASN A 270 -31.08 -13.80 14.38
N LEU A 271 -29.80 -13.42 14.31
CA LEU A 271 -28.72 -14.35 13.97
C LEU A 271 -28.34 -15.30 15.11
N LYS A 272 -28.43 -14.85 16.37
CA LYS A 272 -28.21 -15.71 17.55
C LYS A 272 -29.26 -16.82 17.63
N GLU A 273 -30.51 -16.52 17.31
CA GLU A 273 -31.61 -17.50 17.30
C GLU A 273 -31.41 -18.61 16.26
N LYS A 274 -30.62 -18.35 15.21
CA LYS A 274 -30.28 -19.35 14.18
C LYS A 274 -29.06 -20.20 14.51
N ARG A 275 -28.38 -19.95 15.65
CA ARG A 275 -27.26 -20.79 16.10
C ARG A 275 -27.82 -21.94 16.92
N VAL A 276 -27.56 -23.17 16.48
CA VAL A 276 -27.82 -24.38 17.29
C VAL A 276 -27.08 -24.21 18.61
N ARG A 277 -27.80 -24.24 19.74
CA ARG A 277 -27.17 -24.28 21.07
C ARG A 277 -26.35 -25.57 21.12
N GLY A 278 -25.08 -25.46 21.48
CA GLY A 278 -24.20 -26.61 21.63
C GLY A 278 -24.87 -27.65 22.51
N HIS A 279 -24.78 -28.93 22.10
CA HIS A 279 -25.37 -30.05 22.81
C HIS A 279 -25.06 -29.94 24.31
N GLU A 280 -26.11 -29.97 25.13
CA GLU A 280 -25.99 -30.38 26.53
C GLU A 280 -25.45 -31.83 26.49
N SER A 281 -24.22 -32.01 26.93
CA SER A 281 -23.61 -33.31 27.25
C SER A 281 -23.37 -33.35 28.75
#